data_AF-A0A261WDG6-F1
#
_entry.id   AF-A0A261WDG6-F1
#
_cell.length_a   1.000
_cell.length_b   1.000
_cell.length_c   1.000
_cell.angle_alpha   90.00
_cell.angle_beta   90.00
_cell.angle_gamma   90.00
#
_symmetry.space_group_name_H-M   'P 1'
#
loop_
_entity.id
_entity.type
_entity.pdbx_description
1 polymer ?
#
loop_
_entity_poly.entity_id
_entity_poly.type
_entity_poly.pdbx_seq_one_letter_code
_entity_poly.pdbx_strand_id
1 'polypeptide(L)'
;MLKNQLKDPSLLVDRAYVDGQWISADDGAMLAISDPATGEVIAQVPALQGAETRRAIEAAERAWPAWRARLRRACGAAGALASGDC
;
A
#
# COMPACT_ATOMS: atom_id res chain seq x y z
N MET A 1 -21.21 -7.35 5.79
CA MET A 1 -20.95 -6.52 4.58
C MET A 1 -20.44 -5.12 5.01
N LEU A 2 -19.14 -4.96 5.32
CA LEU A 2 -18.61 -3.65 5.77
C LEU A 2 -18.38 -2.64 4.64
N LYS A 3 -18.18 -3.10 3.40
CA LYS A 3 -17.94 -2.23 2.23
C LYS A 3 -19.05 -1.19 2.00
N ASN A 4 -20.29 -1.49 2.38
CA ASN A 4 -21.44 -0.58 2.21
C ASN A 4 -21.67 0.39 3.38
N GLN A 5 -20.94 0.25 4.49
CA GLN A 5 -21.07 1.16 5.65
C GLN A 5 -20.00 2.26 5.67
N LEU A 6 -19.01 2.16 4.80
CA LEU A 6 -17.98 3.18 4.63
C LEU A 6 -18.51 4.31 3.75
N LYS A 7 -18.25 5.55 4.15
CA LYS A 7 -18.53 6.74 3.32
C LYS A 7 -17.74 6.70 2.00
N ASP A 8 -16.55 6.10 2.04
CA ASP A 8 -15.73 5.84 0.87
C ASP A 8 -15.32 4.35 0.86
N PRO A 9 -15.93 3.52 0.00
CA PRO A 9 -15.63 2.10 -0.08
C PRO A 9 -14.26 1.81 -0.73
N SER A 10 -13.64 2.78 -1.41
CA SER A 10 -12.35 2.60 -2.08
C SER A 10 -11.17 2.49 -1.11
N LEU A 11 -11.36 2.95 0.14
CA LEU A 11 -10.36 2.87 1.20
C LEU A 11 -10.13 1.44 1.69
N LEU A 12 -11.07 0.52 1.43
CA LEU A 12 -10.93 -0.87 1.80
C LEU A 12 -10.24 -1.63 0.65
N VAL A 13 -8.91 -1.69 0.73
CA VAL A 13 -8.07 -2.34 -0.27
C VAL A 13 -7.58 -3.69 0.23
N ASP A 14 -7.74 -4.71 -0.60
CA ASP A 14 -7.39 -6.13 -0.39
C ASP A 14 -6.05 -6.50 -1.05
N ARG A 15 -5.17 -5.51 -1.24
CA ARG A 15 -3.86 -5.64 -1.91
C ARG A 15 -2.80 -4.94 -1.09
N ALA A 16 -1.55 -5.36 -1.23
CA ALA A 16 -0.42 -4.69 -0.60
C ALA A 16 0.15 -3.62 -1.53
N TYR A 17 0.62 -2.51 -0.98
CA TYR A 17 1.24 -1.44 -1.77
C TYR A 17 2.75 -1.50 -1.67
N VAL A 18 3.42 -1.84 -2.78
CA VAL A 18 4.88 -2.02 -2.87
C VAL A 18 5.40 -1.31 -4.12
N ASP A 19 6.44 -0.50 -3.97
CA ASP A 19 7.10 0.24 -5.08
C ASP A 19 6.13 1.07 -5.96
N GLY A 20 5.11 1.67 -5.34
CA GLY A 20 4.12 2.47 -6.08
C GLY A 20 3.00 1.64 -6.74
N GLN A 21 2.96 0.33 -6.51
CA GLN A 21 2.02 -0.59 -7.15
C GLN A 21 1.23 -1.41 -6.13
N TRP A 22 -0.02 -1.72 -6.47
CA TRP A 22 -0.84 -2.66 -5.71
C TRP A 22 -0.56 -4.09 -6.15
N ILE A 23 0.06 -4.88 -5.28
CA ILE A 23 0.45 -6.26 -5.53
C ILE A 23 -0.37 -7.24 -4.66
N SER A 24 -0.45 -8.48 -5.13
CA SER A 24 -0.92 -9.63 -4.37
C SER A 24 0.28 -10.49 -3.94
N ALA A 25 0.08 -11.42 -3.02
CA ALA A 25 1.14 -12.37 -2.64
C ALA A 25 1.42 -13.33 -3.80
N ASP A 26 2.69 -13.62 -4.08
CA ASP A 26 3.08 -14.50 -5.21
C ASP A 26 2.63 -15.95 -4.98
N ASP A 27 2.53 -16.36 -3.72
CA ASP A 27 2.05 -17.67 -3.28
C ASP A 27 0.52 -17.75 -3.14
N GLY A 28 -0.18 -16.64 -3.34
CA GLY A 28 -1.63 -16.52 -3.14
C GLY A 28 -2.06 -16.59 -1.67
N ALA A 29 -1.13 -16.50 -0.71
CA ALA A 29 -1.46 -16.52 0.70
C ALA A 29 -2.25 -15.26 1.08
N MET A 30 -3.37 -15.49 1.78
CA MET A 30 -4.28 -14.44 2.24
C MET A 30 -4.50 -14.57 3.74
N LEU A 31 -4.42 -13.45 4.45
CA LEU A 31 -4.73 -13.34 5.86
C LEU A 31 -6.15 -12.77 6.01
N ALA A 32 -7.03 -13.54 6.65
CA ALA A 32 -8.36 -13.08 7.02
C ALA A 32 -8.27 -12.19 8.27
N ILE A 33 -8.68 -10.93 8.15
CA ILE A 33 -8.86 -10.03 9.29
C ILE A 33 -10.29 -10.15 9.78
N SER A 34 -10.45 -10.60 11.02
CA SER A 34 -11.74 -10.71 11.72
C SER A 34 -11.97 -9.53 12.65
N ASP A 35 -13.23 -9.11 12.76
CA ASP A 35 -13.67 -8.14 13.77
C ASP A 35 -13.58 -8.78 15.17
N PRO A 36 -12.83 -8.20 16.13
CA PRO A 36 -12.75 -8.74 17.49
C PRO A 36 -14.07 -8.67 18.27
N ALA A 37 -15.03 -7.82 17.86
CA ALA A 37 -16.30 -7.67 18.55
C ALA A 37 -17.38 -8.67 18.08
N THR A 38 -17.36 -9.06 16.81
CA THR A 38 -18.39 -9.92 16.20
C THR A 38 -17.85 -11.26 15.69
N GLY A 39 -16.54 -11.38 15.50
CA GLY A 39 -15.88 -12.54 14.92
C GLY A 39 -16.04 -12.66 13.39
N GLU A 40 -16.75 -11.73 12.75
CA GLU A 40 -16.95 -11.75 11.30
C GLU A 40 -15.65 -11.37 10.56
N VAL A 41 -15.38 -12.04 9.43
CA VAL A 41 -14.26 -11.67 8.55
C VAL A 41 -14.58 -10.38 7.83
N ILE A 42 -13.80 -9.33 8.10
CA ILE A 42 -13.93 -8.00 7.51
C ILE A 42 -13.31 -7.96 6.11
N ALA A 43 -12.08 -8.48 5.99
CA ALA A 43 -11.27 -8.37 4.79
C ALA A 43 -10.23 -9.50 4.72
N GLN A 44 -9.79 -9.82 3.51
CA GLN A 44 -8.64 -10.68 3.26
C GLN A 44 -7.53 -9.82 2.67
N VAL A 45 -6.36 -9.84 3.29
CA VAL A 45 -5.18 -9.10 2.82
C VAL A 45 -4.08 -10.08 2.43
N PRO A 46 -3.29 -9.81 1.38
CA PRO A 46 -2.23 -10.71 0.97
C PRO A 46 -1.16 -10.83 2.05
N ALA A 47 -0.79 -12.06 2.39
CA ALA A 47 0.28 -12.35 3.33
C ALA A 47 1.62 -12.39 2.58
N LEU A 48 2.22 -11.20 2.40
CA LEU A 48 3.52 -11.07 1.72
C LEU A 48 4.59 -11.90 2.43
N GLN A 49 5.38 -12.66 1.66
CA GLN A 49 6.46 -13.49 2.17
C GLN A 49 7.81 -12.80 2.04
N GLY A 50 8.89 -13.53 2.39
CA GLY A 50 10.24 -12.99 2.41
C GLY A 50 10.74 -12.47 1.04
N ALA A 51 10.25 -13.02 -0.07
CA ALA A 51 10.66 -12.59 -1.41
C ALA A 51 10.07 -11.21 -1.78
N GLU A 52 8.78 -11.01 -1.58
CA GLU A 52 8.09 -9.73 -1.71
C GLU A 52 8.69 -8.69 -0.76
N THR A 53 8.98 -9.09 0.48
CA THR A 53 9.57 -8.22 1.50
C THR A 53 10.95 -7.71 1.06
N ARG A 54 11.81 -8.57 0.48
CA ARG A 54 13.10 -8.13 -0.06
C ARG A 54 12.95 -7.16 -1.22
N ARG A 55 12.03 -7.42 -2.16
CA ARG A 55 11.75 -6.48 -3.27
C ARG A 55 11.26 -5.12 -2.76
N ALA A 56 10.44 -5.12 -1.72
CA ALA A 56 9.98 -3.89 -1.07
C ALA A 56 11.14 -3.11 -0.42
N ILE A 57 12.08 -3.81 0.23
CA ILE A 57 13.28 -3.20 0.82
C ILE A 57 14.16 -2.57 -0.26
N GLU A 58 14.46 -3.31 -1.34
CA GLU A 58 15.27 -2.79 -2.45
C GLU A 58 14.61 -1.56 -3.11
N ALA A 59 13.29 -1.59 -3.29
CA ALA A 59 12.52 -0.45 -3.79
C ALA A 59 12.62 0.77 -2.85
N ALA A 60 12.48 0.55 -1.54
CA ALA A 60 12.61 1.61 -0.55
C ALA A 60 14.02 2.22 -0.55
N GLU A 61 15.07 1.39 -0.67
CA GLU A 61 16.45 1.86 -0.80
C GLU A 61 16.67 2.71 -2.05
N ARG A 62 16.06 2.36 -3.20
CA ARG A 62 16.10 3.18 -4.43
C ARG A 62 15.40 4.52 -4.26
N ALA A 63 14.26 4.55 -3.57
CA ALA A 63 13.48 5.77 -3.35
C ALA A 63 14.09 6.69 -2.27
N TRP A 64 14.88 6.14 -1.36
CA TRP A 64 15.41 6.84 -0.19
C TRP A 64 16.23 8.11 -0.50
N PRO A 65 17.17 8.12 -1.47
CA PRO A 65 17.94 9.33 -1.79
C PRO A 65 17.07 10.49 -2.24
N ALA A 66 16.08 10.22 -3.12
CA ALA A 66 15.15 11.23 -3.62
C ALA A 66 14.22 11.74 -2.52
N TRP A 67 13.73 10.86 -1.66
CA TRP A 67 12.92 11.23 -0.49
C TRP A 67 13.71 12.07 0.52
N ARG A 68 14.93 11.65 0.86
CA ARG A 68 15.80 12.35 1.81
C ARG A 68 16.23 13.73 1.32
N ALA A 69 16.45 13.90 0.00
CA ALA A 69 16.75 15.20 -0.60
C ALA A 69 15.58 16.21 -0.52
N ARG A 70 14.36 15.71 -0.28
CA ARG A 70 13.14 16.52 -0.19
C ARG A 70 13.08 17.41 1.06
N LEU A 71 13.94 17.15 2.05
CA LEU A 71 14.00 17.86 3.34
C LEU A 71 14.51 19.32 3.27
N ARG A 72 14.99 19.83 2.12
CA ARG A 72 15.47 21.23 2.05
C ARG A 72 14.51 22.22 1.37
N ARG A 73 13.51 21.78 0.61
CA ARG A 73 12.70 22.72 -0.20
C ARG A 73 11.23 22.36 -0.45
N ALA A 74 10.70 21.30 0.14
CA ALA A 74 9.42 20.74 -0.30
C ALA A 74 8.39 20.51 0.82
N CYS A 75 8.48 21.23 1.95
CA CYS A 75 7.31 21.34 2.85
C CYS A 75 6.12 22.06 2.16
N GLY A 76 6.30 22.65 0.97
CA GLY A 76 5.25 23.36 0.23
C GLY A 76 4.68 22.68 -1.02
N ALA A 77 5.11 21.47 -1.42
CA ALA A 77 4.68 20.94 -2.73
C ALA A 77 4.61 19.41 -2.79
N ALA A 78 3.86 18.78 -1.87
CA ALA A 78 3.36 17.43 -2.11
C ALA A 78 2.12 17.52 -3.00
N GLY A 79 2.32 17.39 -4.31
CA GLY A 79 1.22 17.33 -5.28
C GLY A 79 1.54 18.04 -6.59
N ALA A 80 2.51 17.53 -7.35
CA ALA A 80 2.56 17.81 -8.78
C ALA A 80 2.93 16.49 -9.47
N LEU A 81 1.91 15.95 -10.12
CA LEU A 81 1.90 14.69 -10.83
C LEU A 81 3.00 14.67 -11.90
N ALA A 82 3.64 13.51 -12.01
CA ALA A 82 4.36 13.14 -13.20
C ALA A 82 3.34 12.86 -14.30
N SER A 83 3.13 13.84 -15.17
CA SER A 83 2.65 13.63 -16.52
C SER A 83 3.37 14.66 -17.38
N GLY A 84 4.34 14.18 -18.15
CA GLY A 84 4.88 14.95 -19.25
C GLY A 84 3.77 15.22 -20.24
N ASP A 85 3.39 16.48 -20.36
CA ASP A 85 2.92 17.12 -21.58
C ASP A 85 3.36 18.58 -21.46
N CYS A 86 3.83 19.12 -22.59
CA CYS A 86 4.25 20.52 -22.73
C CYS A 86 3.13 21.50 -22.39
#